data_AF-A0A1G7U329-F1
#
_entry.id   AF-A0A1G7U329-F1
#
_cell.length_a   1.000
_cell.length_b   1.000
_cell.length_c   1.000
_cell.angle_alpha   90.00
_cell.angle_beta   90.00
_cell.angle_gamma   90.00
#
_symmetry.space_group_name_H-M   'P 1'
#
loop_
_entity.id
_entity.type
_entity.pdbx_description
1 polymer ?
#
loop_
_entity_poly.entity_id
_entity_poly.type
_entity_poly.pdbx_seq_one_letter_code
_entity_poly.pdbx_strand_id
1 'polypeptide(L)'
;MENWETWISIVSLIGSIASLVLAVIAIWITLHIKRETDRVSERTIDVLTEVKSDAKSVAQVAMPELRAYGDSMRRFILSSNNANAENSQDESGFFEKLEEVEARLKGLESENDISKLKAELKDVSSAIADSELDFLKEASHRKKRNRVGVRISFPSNSAIETSSPNESWQELLKHAMAFGATKVNRDEYGKKWVLINKASGKIIPKKFITDETADFSDVGLTIGDELTWSDLE
;
A
#
# COMPACT_ATOMS: atom_id res chain seq x y z
N MET A 1 -59.70 1.70 78.67
CA MET A 1 -58.84 2.45 77.72
C MET A 1 -57.43 1.86 77.63
N GLU A 2 -56.91 1.17 78.67
CA GLU A 2 -55.55 0.58 78.68
C GLU A 2 -55.25 -0.47 77.60
N ASN A 3 -56.26 -1.25 77.16
CA ASN A 3 -56.09 -2.28 76.12
C ASN A 3 -55.80 -1.70 74.72
N TRP A 4 -56.16 -0.43 74.48
CA TRP A 4 -55.96 0.23 73.19
C TRP A 4 -54.51 0.73 73.04
N GLU A 5 -53.92 1.25 74.11
CA GLU A 5 -52.53 1.73 74.10
C GLU A 5 -51.51 0.58 73.99
N THR A 6 -51.81 -0.56 74.62
CA THR A 6 -51.00 -1.79 74.50
C THR A 6 -51.03 -2.34 73.07
N TRP A 7 -52.18 -2.31 72.40
CA TRP A 7 -52.30 -2.73 70.99
C TRP A 7 -51.49 -1.85 70.05
N ILE A 8 -51.56 -0.52 70.22
CA ILE A 8 -50.78 0.44 69.43
C ILE A 8 -49.28 0.21 69.64
N SER A 9 -48.85 -0.10 70.86
CA SER A 9 -47.43 -0.36 71.19
C SER A 9 -46.90 -1.64 70.54
N ILE A 10 -47.72 -2.70 70.44
CA ILE A 10 -47.34 -3.94 69.76
C ILE A 10 -47.20 -3.70 68.25
N VAL A 11 -48.15 -2.98 67.65
CA VAL A 11 -48.10 -2.66 66.21
C VAL A 11 -46.90 -1.77 65.88
N SER A 12 -46.57 -0.78 66.73
CA SER A 12 -45.40 0.08 66.52
C SER A 12 -44.09 -0.69 66.67
N LEU A 13 -44.01 -1.65 67.60
CA LEU A 13 -42.85 -2.53 67.76
C LEU A 13 -42.63 -3.41 66.53
N ILE A 14 -43.69 -4.04 66.01
CA ILE A 14 -43.62 -4.87 64.80
C ILE A 14 -43.23 -4.01 63.59
N GLY A 15 -43.80 -2.81 63.47
CA GLY A 15 -43.44 -1.84 62.43
C GLY A 15 -41.97 -1.43 62.49
N SER A 16 -41.43 -1.20 63.69
CA SER A 16 -40.01 -0.88 63.90
C SER A 16 -39.09 -2.04 63.45
N ILE A 17 -39.42 -3.27 63.83
CA ILE A 17 -38.65 -4.47 63.43
C ILE A 17 -38.73 -4.68 61.91
N ALA A 18 -39.91 -4.56 61.31
CA ALA A 18 -40.08 -4.70 59.87
C ALA A 18 -39.29 -3.63 59.09
N SER A 19 -39.28 -2.37 59.57
CA SER A 19 -38.49 -1.29 59.00
C SER A 19 -36.98 -1.58 59.08
N LEU A 20 -36.51 -2.10 60.22
CA LEU A 20 -35.10 -2.47 60.41
C LEU A 20 -34.67 -3.57 59.42
N VAL A 21 -35.49 -4.61 59.25
CA VAL A 21 -35.20 -5.70 58.31
C VAL A 21 -35.16 -5.20 56.87
N LEU A 22 -36.13 -4.37 56.47
CA LEU A 22 -36.14 -3.76 55.15
C LEU A 22 -34.92 -2.88 54.89
N ALA A 23 -34.46 -2.12 55.90
CA ALA A 23 -33.26 -1.31 55.78
C ALA A 23 -32.00 -2.17 55.54
N VAL A 24 -31.85 -3.29 56.25
CA VAL A 24 -30.71 -4.22 56.04
C VAL A 24 -30.75 -4.82 54.64
N ILE A 25 -31.92 -5.25 54.17
CA ILE A 25 -32.09 -5.81 52.82
C ILE A 25 -31.77 -4.76 51.74
N ALA A 26 -32.23 -3.52 51.92
CA ALA A 26 -31.95 -2.43 50.99
C ALA A 26 -30.43 -2.13 50.90
N ILE A 27 -29.73 -2.11 52.04
CA ILE A 27 -28.27 -1.93 52.07
C ILE A 27 -27.58 -3.08 51.33
N TRP A 28 -28.03 -4.32 51.56
CA TRP A 28 -27.45 -5.49 50.90
C TRP A 28 -27.63 -5.47 49.38
N ILE A 29 -28.85 -5.17 48.89
CA ILE A 29 -29.14 -5.04 47.46
C ILE A 29 -28.29 -3.91 46.84
N THR A 30 -28.19 -2.77 47.52
CA THR A 30 -27.40 -1.63 47.04
C THR A 30 -25.92 -2.00 46.89
N LEU A 31 -25.36 -2.73 47.86
CA LEU A 31 -23.98 -3.22 47.79
C LEU A 31 -23.78 -4.26 46.68
N HIS A 32 -24.76 -5.14 46.45
CA HIS A 32 -24.71 -6.12 45.37
C HIS A 32 -24.71 -5.46 43.99
N ILE A 33 -25.67 -4.55 43.76
CA ILE A 33 -25.79 -3.81 42.50
C ILE A 33 -24.53 -2.96 42.26
N LYS A 34 -23.99 -2.32 43.30
CA LYS A 34 -22.75 -1.55 43.19
C LYS A 34 -21.58 -2.43 42.73
N ARG A 35 -21.41 -3.62 43.32
CA ARG A 35 -20.35 -4.58 42.91
C ARG A 35 -20.49 -5.03 41.46
N GLU A 36 -21.72 -5.31 41.00
CA GLU A 36 -21.95 -5.68 39.60
C GLU A 36 -21.68 -4.51 38.65
N THR A 37 -22.08 -3.30 39.04
CA THR A 37 -21.86 -2.08 38.23
C THR A 37 -20.38 -1.76 38.10
N ASP A 38 -19.63 -1.82 39.21
CA ASP A 38 -18.18 -1.59 39.20
C ASP A 38 -17.48 -2.64 38.32
N ARG A 39 -17.91 -3.91 38.38
CA ARG A 39 -17.36 -5.00 37.55
C ARG A 39 -17.65 -4.81 36.06
N VAL A 40 -18.84 -4.34 35.70
CA VAL A 40 -19.19 -4.04 34.30
C VAL A 40 -18.41 -2.83 33.80
N SER A 41 -18.24 -1.80 34.64
CA SER A 41 -17.44 -0.62 34.33
C SER A 41 -15.99 -0.98 34.03
N GLU A 42 -15.36 -1.79 34.88
CA GLU A 42 -13.98 -2.26 34.70
C GLU A 42 -13.82 -3.04 33.38
N ARG A 43 -14.73 -3.98 33.10
CA ARG A 43 -14.75 -4.71 31.81
C ARG A 43 -14.94 -3.79 30.61
N THR A 44 -15.77 -2.76 30.75
CA THR A 44 -16.03 -1.81 29.66
C THR A 44 -14.79 -0.95 29.39
N ILE A 45 -14.09 -0.53 30.45
CA ILE A 45 -12.82 0.20 30.34
C ILE A 45 -11.77 -0.69 29.66
N ASP A 46 -11.63 -1.95 30.06
CA ASP A 46 -10.70 -2.89 29.44
C ASP A 46 -10.98 -3.06 27.94
N VAL A 47 -12.24 -3.30 27.56
CA VAL A 47 -12.64 -3.42 26.15
C VAL A 47 -12.37 -2.11 25.39
N LEU A 48 -12.66 -0.95 25.98
CA LEU A 48 -12.36 0.34 25.36
C LEU A 48 -10.85 0.56 25.20
N THR A 49 -10.03 0.08 26.13
CA THR A 49 -8.56 0.16 26.00
C THR A 49 -8.01 -0.79 24.94
N GLU A 50 -8.57 -1.99 24.82
CA GLU A 50 -8.23 -2.95 23.77
C GLU A 50 -8.63 -2.40 22.39
N VAL A 51 -9.86 -1.91 22.24
CA VAL A 51 -10.33 -1.24 21.01
C VAL A 51 -9.49 -0.01 20.68
N LYS A 52 -9.07 0.78 21.67
CA LYS A 52 -8.17 1.92 21.45
C LYS A 52 -6.78 1.48 21.01
N SER A 53 -6.27 0.38 21.57
CA SER A 53 -4.99 -0.23 21.18
C SER A 53 -5.04 -0.75 19.75
N ASP A 54 -6.09 -1.48 19.40
CA ASP A 54 -6.32 -2.01 18.06
C ASP A 54 -6.55 -0.89 17.05
N ALA A 55 -7.35 0.12 17.39
CA ALA A 55 -7.53 1.30 16.55
C ALA A 55 -6.21 2.06 16.34
N LYS A 56 -5.32 2.10 17.33
CA LYS A 56 -3.99 2.71 17.20
C LYS A 56 -3.07 1.86 16.32
N SER A 57 -3.11 0.53 16.45
CA SER A 57 -2.41 -0.43 15.59
C SER A 57 -2.84 -0.28 14.12
N VAL A 58 -4.15 -0.30 13.88
CA VAL A 58 -4.75 -0.11 12.55
C VAL A 58 -4.45 1.30 12.01
N ALA A 59 -4.53 2.35 12.84
CA ALA A 59 -4.20 3.70 12.39
C ALA A 59 -2.70 3.89 12.10
N GLN A 60 -1.80 3.19 12.80
CA GLN A 60 -0.36 3.31 12.56
C GLN A 60 0.12 2.50 11.36
N VAL A 61 -0.55 1.38 11.04
CA VAL A 61 -0.12 0.48 9.95
C VAL A 61 -1.00 0.65 8.71
N ALA A 62 -2.33 0.65 8.85
CA ALA A 62 -3.24 0.66 7.72
C ALA A 62 -3.52 2.07 7.17
N MET A 63 -3.55 3.13 7.99
CA MET A 63 -3.77 4.49 7.44
C MET A 63 -2.64 4.98 6.51
N PRO A 64 -1.34 4.76 6.79
CA PRO A 64 -0.29 5.13 5.85
C PRO A 64 -0.40 4.38 4.52
N GLU A 65 -0.73 3.08 4.56
CA GLU A 65 -0.91 2.26 3.37
C GLU A 65 -2.18 2.64 2.59
N LEU A 66 -3.31 2.87 3.26
CA LEU A 66 -4.53 3.38 2.65
C LEU A 66 -4.35 4.78 2.07
N ARG A 67 -3.52 5.62 2.69
CA ARG A 67 -3.20 6.95 2.18
C ARG A 67 -2.27 6.86 0.97
N ALA A 68 -1.29 5.95 0.98
CA ALA A 68 -0.46 5.65 -0.18
C ALA A 68 -1.28 5.07 -1.35
N TYR A 69 -2.24 4.18 -1.04
CA TYR A 69 -3.21 3.66 -2.00
C TYR A 69 -4.13 4.77 -2.55
N GLY A 70 -4.67 5.62 -1.68
CA GLY A 70 -5.49 6.77 -2.08
C GLY A 70 -4.72 7.79 -2.92
N ASP A 71 -3.46 8.10 -2.56
CA ASP A 71 -2.60 9.01 -3.31
C ASP A 71 -2.16 8.42 -4.66
N SER A 72 -1.92 7.10 -4.74
CA SER A 72 -1.63 6.42 -6.00
C SER A 72 -2.86 6.36 -6.90
N MET A 73 -4.05 6.06 -6.36
CA MET A 73 -5.32 6.09 -7.10
C MET A 73 -5.66 7.51 -7.60
N ARG A 74 -5.46 8.53 -6.76
CA ARG A 74 -5.73 9.93 -7.12
C ARG A 74 -4.75 10.43 -8.17
N ARG A 75 -3.46 10.09 -8.06
CA ARG A 75 -2.48 10.36 -9.12
C ARG A 75 -2.83 9.62 -10.38
N PHE A 76 -3.28 8.38 -10.30
CA PHE A 76 -3.71 7.61 -11.47
C PHE A 76 -4.91 8.25 -12.17
N ILE A 77 -5.95 8.66 -11.45
CA ILE A 77 -7.13 9.34 -12.03
C ILE A 77 -6.74 10.70 -12.62
N LEU A 78 -5.94 11.50 -11.92
CA LEU A 78 -5.50 12.82 -12.41
C LEU A 78 -4.52 12.71 -13.58
N SER A 79 -3.64 11.70 -13.59
CA SER A 79 -2.73 11.41 -14.70
C SER A 79 -3.46 10.79 -15.89
N SER A 80 -4.50 9.97 -15.67
CA SER A 80 -5.39 9.46 -16.72
C SER A 80 -6.17 10.62 -17.37
N ASN A 81 -6.66 11.59 -16.60
CA ASN A 81 -7.34 12.76 -17.16
C ASN A 81 -6.43 13.67 -17.99
N ASN A 82 -5.13 13.71 -17.69
CA ASN A 82 -4.15 14.45 -18.49
C ASN A 82 -3.59 13.66 -19.68
N ALA A 83 -3.61 12.32 -19.63
CA ALA A 83 -3.22 11.44 -20.74
C ALA A 83 -4.36 11.18 -21.75
N ASN A 84 -5.61 11.41 -21.35
CA ASN A 84 -6.81 11.35 -22.21
C ASN A 84 -6.89 12.46 -23.27
N ALA A 85 -5.92 13.38 -23.34
CA ALA A 85 -5.78 14.31 -24.45
C ALA A 85 -5.13 13.67 -25.69
N GLU A 86 -4.45 12.51 -25.58
CA GLU A 86 -3.63 12.01 -26.70
C GLU A 86 -3.75 10.54 -27.10
N ASN A 87 -4.31 9.60 -26.33
CA ASN A 87 -4.55 8.23 -26.85
C ASN A 87 -5.61 7.45 -26.06
N SER A 88 -6.85 7.51 -26.56
CA SER A 88 -8.01 6.80 -26.03
C SER A 88 -8.18 5.44 -26.71
N GLN A 89 -7.53 4.38 -26.24
CA GLN A 89 -7.91 3.03 -26.69
C GLN A 89 -7.68 1.84 -25.75
N ASP A 90 -6.99 1.95 -24.61
CA ASP A 90 -6.60 0.74 -23.86
C ASP A 90 -6.99 0.71 -22.36
N GLU A 91 -7.80 1.66 -21.87
CA GLU A 91 -8.20 1.70 -20.45
C GLU A 91 -9.58 1.09 -20.15
N SER A 92 -10.36 0.68 -21.16
CA SER A 92 -11.70 0.10 -20.93
C SER A 92 -11.66 -1.29 -20.28
N GLY A 93 -10.63 -2.10 -20.54
CA GLY A 93 -10.60 -3.49 -20.09
C GLY A 93 -10.34 -3.69 -18.59
N PHE A 94 -9.78 -2.70 -17.88
CA PHE A 94 -9.54 -2.81 -16.44
C PHE A 94 -10.78 -2.46 -15.62
N PHE A 95 -11.47 -1.37 -15.99
CA PHE A 95 -12.73 -0.99 -15.35
C PHE A 95 -13.82 -2.04 -15.60
N GLU A 96 -13.85 -2.64 -16.80
CA GLU A 96 -14.76 -3.73 -17.13
C GLU A 96 -14.49 -4.99 -16.27
N LYS A 97 -13.22 -5.32 -15.99
CA LYS A 97 -12.86 -6.42 -15.07
C LYS A 97 -13.20 -6.12 -13.60
N LEU A 98 -13.03 -4.87 -13.16
CA LEU A 98 -13.43 -4.45 -11.81
C LEU A 98 -14.96 -4.47 -11.64
N GLU A 99 -15.69 -4.04 -12.66
CA GLU A 99 -17.15 -4.07 -12.69
C GLU A 99 -17.67 -5.52 -12.72
N GLU A 100 -16.98 -6.44 -13.43
CA GLU A 100 -17.27 -7.87 -13.39
C GLU A 100 -17.02 -8.47 -12.00
N VAL A 101 -15.93 -8.10 -11.33
CA VAL A 101 -15.62 -8.55 -9.96
C VAL A 101 -16.65 -7.99 -8.96
N GLU A 102 -17.05 -6.72 -9.09
CA GLU A 102 -18.09 -6.11 -8.26
C GLU A 102 -19.46 -6.79 -8.47
N ALA A 103 -19.81 -7.12 -9.71
CA ALA A 103 -21.03 -7.84 -10.04
C ALA A 103 -21.05 -9.26 -9.43
N ARG A 104 -19.93 -9.97 -9.47
CA ARG A 104 -19.77 -11.29 -8.81
C ARG A 104 -19.88 -11.19 -7.29
N LEU A 105 -19.29 -10.16 -6.68
CA LEU A 105 -19.39 -9.88 -5.24
C LEU A 105 -20.83 -9.57 -4.79
N LYS A 106 -21.58 -8.79 -5.57
CA LYS A 106 -23.01 -8.55 -5.31
C LYS A 106 -23.86 -9.80 -5.48
N GLY A 107 -23.51 -10.69 -6.40
CA GLY A 107 -24.16 -12.00 -6.55
C GLY A 107 -23.98 -12.89 -5.32
N LEU A 108 -22.75 -12.90 -4.76
CA LEU A 108 -22.40 -13.64 -3.55
C LEU A 108 -23.16 -13.17 -2.31
N GLU A 109 -23.48 -11.88 -2.20
CA GLU A 109 -24.26 -11.31 -1.09
C GLU A 109 -25.70 -11.87 -1.03
N SER A 110 -26.20 -12.43 -2.13
CA SER A 110 -27.54 -13.03 -2.24
C SER A 110 -27.58 -14.55 -2.05
N GLU A 111 -26.42 -15.22 -1.94
CA GLU A 111 -26.32 -16.68 -1.95
C GLU A 111 -26.17 -17.26 -0.52
N ASN A 112 -27.10 -18.10 -0.09
CA ASN A 112 -27.17 -18.62 1.29
C ASN A 112 -26.28 -19.85 1.57
N ASP A 113 -25.49 -20.31 0.60
CA ASP A 113 -24.71 -21.55 0.68
C ASP A 113 -23.21 -21.28 0.85
N ILE A 114 -22.75 -21.33 2.10
CA ILE A 114 -21.39 -20.98 2.55
C ILE A 114 -20.30 -21.74 1.79
N SER A 115 -20.59 -22.97 1.36
CA SER A 115 -19.62 -23.82 0.64
C SER A 115 -19.35 -23.32 -0.77
N LYS A 116 -20.40 -22.82 -1.44
CA LYS A 116 -20.34 -22.28 -2.79
C LYS A 116 -19.73 -20.88 -2.80
N LEU A 117 -20.08 -20.09 -1.80
CA LEU A 117 -19.51 -18.76 -1.53
C LEU A 117 -17.99 -18.83 -1.33
N LYS A 118 -17.50 -19.85 -0.61
CA LYS A 118 -16.06 -20.06 -0.39
C LYS A 118 -15.32 -20.49 -1.67
N ALA A 119 -15.97 -21.25 -2.56
CA ALA A 119 -15.39 -21.65 -3.84
C ALA A 119 -15.31 -20.47 -4.80
N GLU A 120 -16.37 -19.68 -4.92
CA GLU A 120 -16.40 -18.50 -5.79
C GLU A 120 -15.50 -17.36 -5.27
N LEU A 121 -15.40 -17.17 -3.95
CA LEU A 121 -14.44 -16.20 -3.37
C LEU A 121 -12.99 -16.60 -3.66
N LYS A 122 -12.70 -17.91 -3.70
CA LYS A 122 -11.37 -18.42 -4.08
C LYS A 122 -11.09 -18.16 -5.55
N ASP A 123 -12.07 -18.35 -6.43
CA ASP A 123 -11.95 -18.03 -7.85
C ASP A 123 -11.74 -16.53 -8.11
N VAL A 124 -12.49 -15.67 -7.40
CA VAL A 124 -12.29 -14.21 -7.44
C VAL A 124 -10.90 -13.83 -6.93
N SER A 125 -10.44 -14.44 -5.83
CA SER A 125 -9.09 -14.21 -5.31
C SER A 125 -8.00 -14.62 -6.31
N SER A 126 -8.17 -15.74 -7.03
CA SER A 126 -7.22 -16.13 -8.08
C SER A 126 -7.27 -15.20 -9.28
N ALA A 127 -8.45 -14.75 -9.70
CA ALA A 127 -8.59 -13.81 -10.81
C ALA A 127 -7.93 -12.45 -10.49
N ILE A 128 -8.03 -12.00 -9.24
CA ILE A 128 -7.33 -10.80 -8.76
C ILE A 128 -5.83 -11.01 -8.79
N ALA A 129 -5.33 -12.14 -8.27
CA ALA A 129 -3.90 -12.45 -8.26
C ALA A 129 -3.31 -12.53 -9.68
N ASP A 130 -4.03 -13.15 -10.61
CA ASP A 130 -3.62 -13.22 -12.02
C ASP A 130 -3.64 -11.81 -12.66
N SER A 131 -4.64 -10.98 -12.35
CA SER A 131 -4.71 -9.61 -12.83
C SER A 131 -3.61 -8.70 -12.27
N GLU A 132 -3.18 -8.91 -11.02
CA GLU A 132 -2.03 -8.23 -10.41
C GLU A 132 -0.71 -8.64 -11.07
N LEU A 133 -0.56 -9.94 -11.41
CA LEU A 133 0.65 -10.45 -12.06
C LEU A 133 0.79 -9.90 -13.49
N ASP A 134 -0.31 -9.85 -14.22
CA ASP A 134 -0.35 -9.22 -15.54
C ASP A 134 -0.15 -7.70 -15.44
N PHE A 135 -0.71 -7.05 -14.41
CA PHE A 135 -0.45 -5.63 -14.13
C PHE A 135 1.02 -5.36 -13.78
N LEU A 136 1.67 -6.20 -12.98
CA LEU A 136 3.09 -6.03 -12.63
C LEU A 136 3.99 -6.22 -13.87
N LYS A 137 3.66 -7.19 -14.74
CA LYS A 137 4.33 -7.33 -16.03
C LYS A 137 4.11 -6.08 -16.88
N GLU A 138 2.88 -5.62 -17.04
CA GLU A 138 2.54 -4.45 -17.85
C GLU A 138 3.14 -3.15 -17.28
N ALA A 139 3.16 -2.98 -15.95
CA ALA A 139 3.79 -1.86 -15.26
C ALA A 139 5.32 -1.87 -15.43
N SER A 140 5.95 -3.06 -15.43
CA SER A 140 7.39 -3.19 -15.74
C SER A 140 7.71 -2.81 -17.19
N HIS A 141 6.81 -3.14 -18.12
CA HIS A 141 6.92 -2.74 -19.53
C HIS A 141 6.63 -1.24 -19.72
N ARG A 142 5.66 -0.66 -19.00
CA ARG A 142 5.37 0.79 -18.98
C ARG A 142 6.52 1.61 -18.41
N LYS A 143 7.23 1.11 -17.39
CA LYS A 143 8.45 1.76 -16.84
C LYS A 143 9.63 1.80 -17.83
N LYS A 144 9.62 0.93 -18.86
CA LYS A 144 10.54 1.01 -20.01
C LYS A 144 10.04 1.97 -21.10
N ARG A 145 8.72 2.03 -21.34
CA ARG A 145 8.09 2.90 -22.36
C ARG A 145 7.98 4.37 -21.98
N ASN A 146 7.96 4.70 -20.68
CA ASN A 146 7.83 6.08 -20.18
C ASN A 146 9.18 6.72 -19.77
N ARG A 147 10.29 6.22 -20.32
CA ARG A 147 11.62 6.81 -20.12
C ARG A 147 11.78 8.03 -21.02
N VAL A 148 12.37 9.08 -20.48
CA VAL A 148 12.56 10.36 -21.20
C VAL A 148 13.78 10.28 -22.13
N GLY A 149 14.65 9.29 -21.95
CA GLY A 149 15.70 8.96 -22.92
C GLY A 149 16.49 7.69 -22.57
N VAL A 150 17.82 7.74 -22.75
CA VAL A 150 18.72 6.59 -22.60
C VAL A 150 19.28 6.54 -21.19
N ARG A 151 19.32 5.35 -20.59
CA ARG A 151 19.79 5.13 -19.22
C ARG A 151 21.09 4.32 -19.18
N ILE A 152 22.04 4.74 -18.36
CA ILE A 152 23.26 3.99 -18.02
C ILE A 152 23.17 3.55 -16.56
N SER A 153 23.17 2.23 -16.35
CA SER A 153 23.13 1.59 -15.03
C SER A 153 24.54 1.18 -14.58
N PHE A 154 24.90 1.46 -13.34
CA PHE A 154 26.20 1.13 -12.74
C PHE A 154 26.12 -0.09 -11.80
N PRO A 155 27.25 -0.77 -11.53
CA PRO A 155 27.29 -1.91 -10.60
C PRO A 155 26.79 -1.58 -9.18
N SER A 156 26.92 -0.31 -8.76
CA SER A 156 26.52 0.17 -7.43
C SER A 156 25.00 0.38 -7.25
N ASN A 157 24.16 -0.20 -8.11
CA ASN A 157 22.70 0.05 -8.17
C ASN A 157 22.29 1.51 -8.47
N SER A 158 23.26 2.35 -8.83
CA SER A 158 23.01 3.72 -9.28
C SER A 158 22.83 3.78 -10.79
N ALA A 159 22.18 4.81 -11.30
CA ALA A 159 22.01 5.00 -12.73
C ALA A 159 21.85 6.47 -13.10
N ILE A 160 22.22 6.78 -14.34
CA ILE A 160 22.03 8.10 -14.95
C ILE A 160 21.12 7.92 -16.16
N GLU A 161 20.16 8.80 -16.31
CA GLU A 161 19.26 8.86 -17.46
C GLU A 161 19.29 10.28 -18.02
N THR A 162 19.22 10.41 -19.34
CA THR A 162 19.07 11.71 -19.98
C THR A 162 17.77 12.37 -19.53
N SER A 163 17.86 13.66 -19.17
CA SER A 163 16.71 14.41 -18.66
C SER A 163 15.83 14.97 -19.78
N SER A 164 16.32 14.98 -21.03
CA SER A 164 15.53 15.37 -22.20
C SER A 164 15.90 14.53 -23.43
N PRO A 165 14.98 14.36 -24.39
CA PRO A 165 15.25 13.67 -25.65
C PRO A 165 16.24 14.41 -26.57
N ASN A 166 16.57 15.67 -26.27
CA ASN A 166 17.52 16.50 -27.01
C ASN A 166 18.93 16.52 -26.38
N GLU A 167 19.13 15.84 -25.25
CA GLU A 167 20.46 15.73 -24.64
C GLU A 167 21.37 14.91 -25.58
N SER A 168 22.64 15.27 -25.69
CA SER A 168 23.55 14.55 -26.60
C SER A 168 24.09 13.28 -25.96
N TRP A 169 24.45 12.28 -26.78
CA TRP A 169 25.15 11.07 -26.31
C TRP A 169 26.41 11.42 -25.50
N GLN A 170 27.12 12.48 -25.90
CA GLN A 170 28.33 12.95 -25.22
C GLN A 170 28.05 13.53 -23.83
N GLU A 171 26.95 14.25 -23.65
CA GLU A 171 26.54 14.77 -22.35
C GLU A 171 26.20 13.64 -21.39
N LEU A 172 25.42 12.66 -21.84
CA LEU A 172 25.13 11.46 -21.05
C LEU A 172 26.41 10.72 -20.63
N LEU A 173 27.32 10.51 -21.58
CA LEU A 173 28.59 9.84 -21.33
C LEU A 173 29.47 10.64 -20.36
N LYS A 174 29.53 11.96 -20.50
CA LYS A 174 30.27 12.85 -19.60
C LYS A 174 29.72 12.80 -18.17
N HIS A 175 28.40 12.85 -18.02
CA HIS A 175 27.74 12.69 -16.72
C HIS A 175 28.02 11.32 -16.12
N ALA A 176 27.95 10.26 -16.93
CA ALA A 176 28.26 8.90 -16.50
C ALA A 176 29.69 8.74 -16.00
N MET A 177 30.67 9.27 -16.73
CA MET A 177 32.08 9.22 -16.32
C MET A 177 32.38 10.10 -15.10
N ALA A 178 31.69 11.23 -14.93
CA ALA A 178 31.83 12.08 -13.75
C ALA A 178 31.24 11.43 -12.49
N PHE A 179 30.21 10.61 -12.66
CA PHE A 179 29.49 9.96 -11.57
C PHE A 179 30.10 8.61 -11.16
N GLY A 180 30.70 7.88 -12.10
CA GLY A 180 31.53 6.71 -11.80
C GLY A 180 32.75 7.13 -10.98
N ALA A 181 32.65 7.00 -9.66
CA ALA A 181 33.49 7.63 -8.63
C ALA A 181 35.02 7.33 -8.63
N THR A 182 35.59 6.80 -9.71
CA THR A 182 37.02 6.48 -9.83
C THR A 182 37.53 6.81 -11.23
N LYS A 183 38.17 7.99 -11.39
CA LYS A 183 39.00 8.43 -12.55
C LYS A 183 38.83 7.61 -13.84
N VAL A 184 37.61 7.55 -14.37
CA VAL A 184 37.37 6.80 -15.60
C VAL A 184 37.85 7.66 -16.75
N ASN A 185 38.87 7.19 -17.47
CA ASN A 185 39.32 7.85 -18.69
C ASN A 185 38.73 7.14 -19.93
N ARG A 186 38.36 7.92 -20.94
CA ARG A 186 37.90 7.42 -22.26
C ARG A 186 38.92 6.49 -22.89
N ASP A 187 40.21 6.72 -22.66
CA ASP A 187 41.30 5.90 -23.20
C ASP A 187 41.29 4.46 -22.66
N GLU A 188 40.76 4.27 -21.45
CA GLU A 188 40.67 2.99 -20.75
C GLU A 188 39.44 2.17 -21.18
N TYR A 189 38.58 2.74 -22.04
CA TYR A 189 37.45 2.02 -22.62
C TYR A 189 37.93 0.83 -23.45
N GLY A 190 37.32 -0.33 -23.21
CA GLY A 190 37.67 -1.63 -23.78
C GLY A 190 38.89 -2.29 -23.12
N LYS A 191 39.49 -1.67 -22.10
CA LYS A 191 40.59 -2.24 -21.31
C LYS A 191 40.20 -2.45 -19.85
N LYS A 192 39.62 -1.43 -19.22
CA LYS A 192 39.19 -1.46 -17.82
C LYS A 192 37.69 -1.39 -17.63
N TRP A 193 36.97 -0.92 -18.63
CA TRP A 193 35.51 -0.80 -18.57
C TRP A 193 34.91 -0.81 -19.97
N VAL A 194 33.65 -1.24 -20.05
CA VAL A 194 32.83 -1.27 -21.27
C VAL A 194 31.38 -0.91 -20.96
N LEU A 195 30.68 -0.46 -21.99
CA LEU A 195 29.22 -0.26 -21.96
C LEU A 195 28.57 -1.36 -22.79
N ILE A 196 27.61 -2.04 -22.19
CA ILE A 196 26.89 -3.14 -22.81
C ILE A 196 25.43 -2.73 -22.97
N ASN A 197 24.92 -2.78 -24.19
CA ASN A 197 23.49 -2.57 -24.42
C ASN A 197 22.71 -3.78 -23.89
N LYS A 198 21.80 -3.55 -22.95
CA LYS A 198 21.05 -4.61 -22.26
C LYS A 198 20.07 -5.35 -23.18
N ALA A 199 19.54 -4.67 -24.21
CA ALA A 199 18.61 -5.26 -25.15
C ALA A 199 19.31 -6.18 -26.17
N SER A 200 20.48 -5.76 -26.67
CA SER A 200 21.22 -6.52 -27.69
C SER A 200 22.34 -7.41 -27.13
N GLY A 201 22.74 -7.19 -25.87
CA GLY A 201 23.91 -7.83 -25.26
C GLY A 201 25.25 -7.41 -25.89
N LYS A 202 25.25 -6.42 -26.79
CA LYS A 202 26.45 -6.00 -27.53
C LYS A 202 27.20 -4.90 -26.80
N ILE A 203 28.52 -4.99 -26.85
CA ILE A 203 29.43 -3.93 -26.36
C ILE A 203 29.39 -2.76 -27.33
N ILE A 204 29.28 -1.54 -26.81
CA ILE A 204 29.35 -0.32 -27.63
C ILE A 204 30.76 -0.20 -28.24
N PRO A 205 30.90 -0.01 -29.56
CA PRO A 205 32.22 0.15 -30.16
C PRO A 205 32.99 1.36 -29.64
N LYS A 206 34.30 1.19 -29.36
CA LYS A 206 35.17 2.26 -28.83
C LYS A 206 35.14 3.55 -29.66
N LYS A 207 34.97 3.45 -30.98
CA LYS A 207 34.86 4.62 -31.87
C LYS A 207 33.80 5.63 -31.41
N PHE A 208 32.68 5.16 -30.87
CA PHE A 208 31.57 6.00 -30.41
C PHE A 208 31.78 6.59 -29.01
N ILE A 209 32.79 6.10 -28.29
CA ILE A 209 33.20 6.65 -26.99
C ILE A 209 34.20 7.79 -27.18
N THR A 210 35.00 7.73 -28.26
CA THR A 210 36.02 8.72 -28.60
C THR A 210 35.52 9.81 -29.54
N ASP A 211 34.52 9.50 -30.37
CA ASP A 211 33.94 10.47 -31.31
C ASP A 211 33.01 11.44 -30.56
N GLU A 212 33.43 12.70 -30.46
CA GLU A 212 32.68 13.77 -29.78
C GLU A 212 31.46 14.28 -30.57
N THR A 213 31.29 13.82 -31.82
CA THR A 213 30.18 14.22 -32.68
C THR A 213 29.12 13.13 -32.84
N ALA A 214 29.34 11.95 -32.25
CA ALA A 214 28.40 10.84 -32.34
C ALA A 214 27.10 11.12 -31.56
N ASP A 215 25.97 10.89 -32.21
CA ASP A 215 24.62 10.95 -31.63
C ASP A 215 24.12 9.56 -31.21
N PHE A 216 23.02 9.50 -30.44
CA PHE A 216 22.40 8.24 -30.02
C PHE A 216 22.12 7.29 -31.20
N SER A 217 21.66 7.85 -32.32
CA SER A 217 21.38 7.11 -33.56
C SER A 217 22.61 6.41 -34.12
N ASP A 218 23.79 7.04 -34.07
CA ASP A 218 25.04 6.48 -34.58
C ASP A 218 25.51 5.30 -33.73
N VAL A 219 25.23 5.38 -32.42
CA VAL A 219 25.51 4.31 -31.46
C VAL A 219 24.48 3.17 -31.56
N GLY A 220 23.39 3.37 -32.32
CA GLY A 220 22.28 2.42 -32.44
C GLY A 220 21.43 2.36 -31.18
N LEU A 221 21.28 3.49 -30.49
CA LEU A 221 20.48 3.65 -29.27
C LEU A 221 19.22 4.47 -29.56
N THR A 222 18.14 4.07 -28.94
CA THR A 222 16.82 4.72 -29.03
C THR A 222 16.31 5.07 -27.64
N ILE A 223 15.36 6.00 -27.55
CA ILE A 223 14.72 6.39 -26.29
C ILE A 223 14.15 5.15 -25.61
N GLY A 224 14.48 4.97 -24.32
CA GLY A 224 14.11 3.80 -23.53
C GLY A 224 15.18 2.71 -23.44
N ASP A 225 16.23 2.78 -24.25
CA ASP A 225 17.35 1.84 -24.17
C ASP A 225 18.13 1.96 -22.84
N GLU A 226 18.66 0.82 -22.41
CA GLU A 226 19.45 0.70 -21.19
C GLU A 226 20.83 0.15 -21.49
N LEU A 227 21.85 0.88 -21.05
CA LEU A 227 23.23 0.45 -21.05
C LEU A 227 23.63 0.02 -19.64
N THR A 228 24.44 -1.02 -19.56
CA THR A 228 25.05 -1.46 -18.31
C THR A 228 26.54 -1.16 -18.35
N TRP A 229 27.03 -0.51 -17.31
CA TRP A 229 28.44 -0.31 -17.06
C TRP A 229 29.04 -1.60 -16.50
N SER A 230 30.10 -2.09 -17.15
CA SER A 230 30.85 -3.25 -16.69
C SER A 230 32.31 -2.88 -16.58
N ASP A 231 32.89 -3.11 -15.41
CA ASP A 231 34.33 -3.07 -15.22
C ASP A 231 34.93 -4.38 -15.76
N LEU A 232 36.07 -4.28 -16.43
CA LEU A 232 36.89 -5.39 -16.90
C LEU A 232 38.06 -5.49 -15.92
N GLU A 233 38.00 -6.46 -15.02
CA GLU A 233 39.11 -6.81 -14.12
C GLU A 233 40.32 -7.38 -14.88
#